data_AF-A0A553KL91-F1
#
_entry.id   AF-A0A553KL91-F1
#
_cell.length_a   1.000
_cell.length_b   1.000
_cell.length_c   1.000
_cell.angle_alpha   90.00
_cell.angle_beta   90.00
_cell.angle_gamma   90.00
#
_symmetry.space_group_name_H-M   'P 1'
#
loop_
_entity.id
_entity.type
_entity.pdbx_description
1 polymer ?
#
loop_
_entity_poly.entity_id
_entity_poly.type
_entity_poly.pdbx_seq_one_letter_code
_entity_poly.pdbx_strand_id
1 'polypeptide(L)'
;MKHESLEEKVERLEMYIDLLRQIAIDADEYCLWDWVISRGLSVDQFNNLKQILKHHVQVLMLAEKEEKVDIPTFAELSAKLINILHTEDRPADTKTVIDVLKRAIKMPAYSRLQHYLSQ
;
A
#
# COMPACT_ATOMS: atom_id res chain seq x y z
N MET A 1 16.83 10.18 -16.99
CA MET A 1 15.38 9.97 -17.19
C MET A 1 15.14 8.61 -17.82
N LYS A 2 14.56 7.66 -17.09
CA LYS A 2 13.88 6.55 -17.76
C LYS A 2 12.49 7.06 -18.12
N HIS A 3 12.27 7.39 -19.38
CA HIS A 3 10.91 7.63 -19.85
C HIS A 3 10.16 6.30 -19.76
N GLU A 4 9.06 6.31 -19.01
CA GLU A 4 8.07 5.23 -19.03
C GLU A 4 7.65 5.00 -20.50
N SER A 5 7.76 3.75 -20.93
CA SER A 5 7.35 3.31 -22.27
C SER A 5 5.84 3.48 -22.46
N LEU A 6 5.39 3.46 -23.71
CA LEU A 6 3.96 3.49 -24.01
C LEU A 6 3.22 2.29 -23.42
N GLU A 7 3.88 1.13 -23.39
CA GLU A 7 3.31 -0.11 -22.88
C GLU A 7 3.11 -0.03 -21.37
N GLU A 8 4.15 0.38 -20.63
CA GLU A 8 4.05 0.62 -19.18
C GLU A 8 2.97 1.67 -18.83
N LYS A 9 2.80 2.71 -19.67
CA LYS A 9 1.71 3.68 -19.51
C LYS A 9 0.32 3.05 -19.66
N VAL A 10 0.14 2.22 -20.68
CA VAL A 10 -1.14 1.54 -20.94
C VAL A 10 -1.46 0.60 -19.78
N GLU A 11 -0.51 -0.23 -19.35
CA GLU A 11 -0.69 -1.14 -18.21
C GLU A 11 -1.07 -0.38 -16.93
N ARG A 12 -0.44 0.76 -16.69
CA ARG A 12 -0.77 1.62 -15.53
C ARG A 12 -2.19 2.19 -15.62
N LEU A 13 -2.63 2.60 -16.81
CA LEU A 13 -4.00 3.08 -17.02
C LEU A 13 -5.04 1.96 -16.87
N GLU A 14 -4.75 0.76 -17.36
CA GLU A 14 -5.61 -0.42 -17.17
C GLU A 14 -5.76 -0.75 -15.68
N MET A 15 -4.64 -0.77 -14.95
CA MET A 15 -4.65 -0.90 -13.50
C MET A 15 -5.52 0.18 -12.83
N TYR A 16 -5.38 1.45 -13.21
CA TYR A 16 -6.20 2.53 -12.64
C TYR A 16 -7.69 2.36 -12.94
N ILE A 17 -8.06 1.89 -14.15
CA ILE A 17 -9.45 1.61 -14.49
C ILE A 17 -10.02 0.52 -13.57
N ASP A 18 -9.25 -0.53 -13.29
CA ASP A 18 -9.67 -1.59 -12.36
C ASP A 18 -9.84 -1.08 -10.92
N LEU A 19 -8.96 -0.17 -10.50
CA LEU A 19 -9.07 0.49 -9.20
C LEU A 19 -10.31 1.39 -9.10
N LEU A 20 -10.57 2.18 -10.14
CA LEU A 20 -11.74 3.06 -10.22
C LEU A 20 -13.06 2.28 -10.14
N ARG A 21 -13.11 1.07 -10.69
CA ARG A 21 -14.29 0.19 -10.55
C ARG A 21 -14.58 -0.16 -9.09
N GLN A 22 -13.55 -0.43 -8.29
CA GLN A 22 -13.72 -0.70 -6.86
C GLN A 22 -14.13 0.56 -6.10
N ILE A 23 -13.48 1.70 -6.37
CA ILE A 23 -13.82 3.00 -5.78
C ILE A 23 -15.29 3.38 -6.06
N ALA A 24 -15.80 3.06 -7.26
CA ALA A 24 -17.20 3.32 -7.62
C ALA A 24 -18.21 2.46 -6.82
N ILE A 25 -17.78 1.32 -6.29
CA ILE A 25 -18.60 0.46 -5.41
C ILE A 25 -18.65 1.07 -4.01
N ASP A 26 -17.47 1.38 -3.44
CA ASP A 26 -17.36 2.02 -2.13
C ASP A 26 -16.11 2.91 -2.06
N ALA A 27 -16.32 4.22 -2.13
CA ALA A 27 -15.21 5.18 -2.14
C ALA A 27 -14.50 5.29 -0.78
N ASP A 28 -15.19 5.01 0.33
CA ASP A 28 -14.59 5.12 1.66
C ASP A 28 -13.71 3.90 1.95
N GLU A 29 -14.22 2.69 1.66
CA GLU A 29 -13.46 1.44 1.79
C GLU A 29 -12.21 1.48 0.90
N TYR A 30 -12.36 1.88 -0.37
CA TYR A 30 -11.29 1.85 -1.37
C TYR A 30 -10.49 3.15 -1.48
N CYS A 31 -10.49 4.01 -0.46
CA CYS A 31 -9.77 5.29 -0.47
C CYS A 31 -8.23 5.16 -0.58
N LEU A 32 -7.66 3.97 -0.37
CA LEU A 32 -6.25 3.67 -0.68
C LEU A 32 -6.01 3.64 -2.18
N TRP A 33 -6.94 3.12 -2.97
CA TRP A 33 -6.84 3.05 -4.42
C TRP A 33 -6.91 4.43 -5.08
N ASP A 34 -7.78 5.30 -4.57
CA ASP A 34 -7.81 6.70 -4.98
C ASP A 34 -6.44 7.36 -4.73
N TRP A 35 -5.85 7.10 -3.56
CA TRP A 35 -4.52 7.58 -3.23
C TRP A 35 -3.44 7.03 -4.19
N VAL A 36 -3.47 5.75 -4.53
CA VAL A 36 -2.56 5.11 -5.51
C VAL A 36 -2.62 5.85 -6.85
N ILE A 37 -3.82 6.11 -7.37
CA ILE A 37 -4.02 6.83 -8.63
C ILE A 37 -3.50 8.27 -8.52
N SER A 38 -3.86 8.98 -7.44
CA SER A 38 -3.40 10.36 -7.21
C SER A 38 -1.87 10.47 -7.14
N ARG A 39 -1.23 9.43 -6.59
CA ARG A 39 0.23 9.35 -6.45
C ARG A 39 0.92 8.81 -7.70
N GLY A 40 0.17 8.42 -8.72
CA GLY A 40 0.73 8.11 -10.03
C GLY A 40 1.54 6.81 -10.03
N LEU A 41 1.28 5.89 -9.09
CA LEU A 41 2.07 4.68 -8.90
C LEU A 41 2.10 3.82 -10.16
N SER A 42 3.27 3.27 -10.48
CA SER A 42 3.40 2.22 -11.50
C SER A 42 2.75 0.92 -11.06
N VAL A 43 2.54 0.02 -12.02
CA VAL A 43 2.05 -1.35 -11.76
C VAL A 43 2.96 -2.08 -10.76
N ASP A 44 4.28 -1.95 -10.91
CA ASP A 44 5.25 -2.54 -9.98
C ASP A 44 5.13 -1.95 -8.57
N GLN A 45 5.03 -0.63 -8.44
CA GLN A 45 4.88 0.01 -7.12
C GLN A 45 3.60 -0.42 -6.44
N PHE A 46 2.49 -0.49 -7.18
CA PHE A 46 1.21 -0.95 -6.69
C PHE A 46 1.24 -2.42 -6.24
N ASN A 47 1.83 -3.30 -7.05
CA ASN A 47 1.95 -4.71 -6.73
C ASN A 47 2.83 -4.93 -5.50
N ASN A 48 3.96 -4.23 -5.41
CA ASN A 48 4.83 -4.26 -4.23
C ASN A 48 4.13 -3.72 -2.98
N LEU A 49 3.38 -2.62 -3.10
CA LEU A 49 2.56 -2.09 -2.01
C LEU A 49 1.60 -3.16 -1.49
N LYS A 50 0.82 -3.79 -2.38
CA LYS A 50 -0.10 -4.86 -2.02
C LYS A 50 0.59 -6.04 -1.34
N GLN A 51 1.73 -6.47 -1.86
CA GLN A 51 2.48 -7.59 -1.30
C GLN A 51 2.99 -7.27 0.11
N ILE A 52 3.55 -6.08 0.33
CA ILE A 52 3.99 -5.63 1.65
C ILE A 52 2.82 -5.62 2.63
N LEU A 53 1.71 -4.96 2.29
CA LEU A 53 0.54 -4.89 3.18
C LEU A 53 -0.01 -6.28 3.50
N LYS A 54 -0.16 -7.15 2.49
CA LYS A 54 -0.63 -8.53 2.68
C LYS A 54 0.30 -9.36 3.57
N HIS A 55 1.61 -9.26 3.36
CA HIS A 55 2.59 -9.98 4.16
C HIS A 55 2.50 -9.59 5.63
N HIS A 56 2.44 -8.30 5.93
CA HIS A 56 2.31 -7.83 7.32
C HIS A 56 0.98 -8.25 7.96
N VAL A 57 -0.14 -8.24 7.21
CA VAL A 57 -1.42 -8.80 7.72
C VAL A 57 -1.29 -10.29 8.05
N GLN A 58 -0.63 -11.08 7.19
CA GLN A 58 -0.43 -12.51 7.42
C GLN A 58 0.42 -12.78 8.65
N VAL A 59 1.52 -12.03 8.84
CA VAL A 59 2.37 -12.16 10.03
C VAL A 59 1.59 -11.81 11.30
N LEU A 60 0.82 -10.72 11.29
CA LEU A 60 -0.04 -10.34 12.43
C LEU A 60 -1.10 -11.41 12.71
N MET A 61 -1.73 -11.99 11.68
CA MET A 61 -2.67 -13.11 11.83
C MET A 61 -2.04 -14.35 12.45
N LEU A 62 -0.78 -14.65 12.12
CA LEU A 62 -0.05 -15.78 12.69
C LEU A 62 0.34 -15.50 14.14
N ALA A 63 0.80 -14.29 14.45
CA ALA A 63 1.15 -13.90 15.82
C ALA A 63 -0.05 -13.92 16.79
N GLU A 64 -1.27 -13.69 16.29
CA GLU A 64 -2.51 -13.87 17.06
C GLU A 64 -2.77 -15.35 17.43
N LYS A 65 -2.26 -16.30 16.63
CA LYS A 65 -2.50 -17.74 16.79
C LYS A 65 -1.35 -18.49 17.44
N GLU A 66 -0.13 -17.99 17.28
CA GLU A 66 1.10 -18.64 17.69
C GLU A 66 1.92 -17.70 18.59
N GLU A 67 2.30 -18.16 19.78
CA GLU A 67 2.99 -17.33 20.79
C GLU A 67 4.42 -16.86 20.40
N LYS A 68 4.98 -17.35 19.29
CA LYS A 68 6.40 -17.13 18.93
C LYS A 68 6.62 -16.63 17.50
N VAL A 69 5.72 -15.77 17.02
CA VAL A 69 5.94 -15.08 15.74
C VAL A 69 6.57 -13.71 16.02
N ASP A 70 7.74 -13.50 15.44
CA ASP A 70 8.39 -12.19 15.47
C ASP A 70 7.60 -11.22 14.57
N ILE A 71 7.00 -10.21 15.18
CA ILE A 71 6.19 -9.21 14.46
C ILE A 71 7.15 -8.11 13.98
N PRO A 72 7.24 -7.87 12.66
CA PRO A 72 8.06 -6.78 12.14
C PRO A 72 7.63 -5.46 12.75
N THR A 73 8.60 -4.63 13.12
CA THR A 73 8.38 -3.31 13.71
C THR A 73 7.79 -2.33 12.71
N PHE A 74 7.21 -1.22 13.21
CA PHE A 74 6.79 -0.12 12.35
C PHE A 74 7.95 0.47 11.52
N ALA A 75 9.16 0.49 12.06
CA ALA A 75 10.35 0.98 11.35
C ALA A 75 10.68 0.11 10.13
N GLU A 76 10.59 -1.21 10.25
CA GLU A 76 10.83 -2.15 9.14
C GLU A 76 9.76 -2.06 8.05
N LEU A 77 8.49 -1.96 8.45
CA LEU A 77 7.38 -1.70 7.52
C LEU A 77 7.60 -0.37 6.78
N SER A 78 7.93 0.69 7.54
CA SER A 78 8.13 2.04 6.99
C SER A 78 9.28 2.08 6.00
N ALA A 79 10.40 1.42 6.30
CA ALA A 79 11.54 1.35 5.38
C ALA A 79 11.16 0.69 4.05
N LYS A 80 10.42 -0.42 4.09
CA LYS A 80 9.95 -1.12 2.88
C LYS A 80 9.00 -0.25 2.06
N LEU A 81 8.04 0.41 2.71
CA LEU A 81 7.06 1.26 2.02
C LEU A 81 7.70 2.52 1.45
N ILE A 82 8.58 3.19 2.20
CA ILE A 82 9.31 4.37 1.69
C ILE A 82 10.11 3.99 0.45
N ASN A 83 10.82 2.87 0.46
CA ASN A 83 11.64 2.45 -0.67
C ASN A 83 10.85 2.27 -1.97
N ILE A 84 9.60 1.82 -1.92
CA ILE A 84 8.77 1.63 -3.12
C ILE A 84 7.97 2.87 -3.51
N LEU A 85 7.63 3.74 -2.54
CA LEU A 85 6.78 4.91 -2.76
C LEU A 85 7.57 6.17 -3.10
N HIS A 86 8.86 6.20 -2.76
CA HIS A 86 9.73 7.33 -3.00
C HIS A 86 10.08 7.42 -4.48
N THR A 87 9.80 8.57 -5.09
CA THR A 87 10.30 8.94 -6.42
C THR A 87 10.92 10.32 -6.36
N GLU A 88 11.77 10.67 -7.34
CA GLU A 88 12.43 12.00 -7.40
C GLU A 88 11.43 13.16 -7.29
N ASP A 89 10.28 13.04 -7.99
CA ASP A 89 9.24 14.08 -8.00
C ASP A 89 8.28 13.99 -6.80
N ARG A 90 8.26 12.86 -6.09
CA ARG A 90 7.27 12.56 -5.06
C ARG A 90 7.96 11.81 -3.91
N PRO A 91 8.67 12.53 -3.02
CA PRO A 91 9.30 11.90 -1.88
C PRO A 91 8.25 11.21 -1.01
N ALA A 92 8.66 10.09 -0.43
CA ALA A 92 7.93 9.37 0.61
C ALA A 92 8.73 9.41 1.91
N ASP A 93 8.03 9.61 3.00
CA ASP A 93 8.54 9.68 4.36
C ASP A 93 7.61 8.91 5.32
N THR A 94 7.92 8.93 6.62
CA THR A 94 7.10 8.25 7.63
C THR A 94 5.66 8.76 7.66
N LYS A 95 5.43 10.05 7.38
CA LYS A 95 4.08 10.62 7.32
C LYS A 95 3.28 10.03 6.17
N THR A 96 3.93 9.86 5.01
CA THR A 96 3.36 9.20 3.85
C THR A 96 2.96 7.76 4.17
N VAL A 97 3.81 7.03 4.91
CA VAL A 97 3.51 5.66 5.36
C VAL A 97 2.29 5.65 6.29
N ILE A 98 2.22 6.55 7.26
CA ILE A 98 1.08 6.65 8.17
C ILE A 98 -0.22 6.91 7.38
N ASP A 99 -0.18 7.80 6.39
CA ASP A 99 -1.34 8.10 5.55
C ASP A 99 -1.78 6.89 4.71
N VAL A 100 -0.82 6.13 4.16
CA VAL A 100 -1.10 4.87 3.47
C VAL A 100 -1.75 3.86 4.41
N LEU A 101 -1.24 3.69 5.62
CA LEU A 101 -1.80 2.76 6.60
C LEU A 101 -3.21 3.15 7.03
N LYS A 102 -3.45 4.44 7.33
CA LYS A 102 -4.79 4.95 7.68
C LYS A 102 -5.83 4.70 6.60
N ARG A 103 -5.41 4.72 5.33
CA ARG A 103 -6.29 4.39 4.19
C ARG A 103 -6.45 2.88 4.03
N ALA A 104 -5.36 2.12 4.18
CA ALA A 104 -5.37 0.67 4.07
C ALA A 104 -6.32 0.03 5.10
N ILE A 105 -6.27 0.45 6.36
CA ILE A 105 -7.09 -0.14 7.44
C ILE A 105 -8.61 -0.03 7.22
N LYS A 106 -9.07 0.88 6.36
CA LYS A 106 -10.49 0.97 5.99
C LYS A 106 -10.94 -0.23 5.16
N MET A 107 -10.03 -0.86 4.43
CA MET A 107 -10.29 -2.10 3.70
C MET A 107 -10.28 -3.27 4.69
N PRO A 108 -11.33 -4.12 4.76
CA PRO A 108 -11.40 -5.25 5.68
C PRO A 108 -10.18 -6.17 5.59
N ALA A 109 -9.66 -6.38 4.38
CA ALA A 109 -8.47 -7.18 4.10
C ALA A 109 -7.18 -6.68 4.78
N TYR A 110 -7.11 -5.39 5.12
CA TYR A 110 -5.94 -4.76 5.72
C TYR A 110 -6.18 -4.16 7.12
N SER A 111 -7.38 -4.35 7.68
CA SER A 111 -7.79 -3.85 9.01
C SER A 111 -6.79 -4.14 10.13
N ARG A 112 -6.12 -5.30 10.11
CA ARG A 112 -5.10 -5.69 11.11
C ARG A 112 -3.88 -4.78 11.16
N LEU A 113 -3.60 -4.03 10.09
CA LEU A 113 -2.50 -3.06 10.08
C LEU A 113 -2.71 -1.91 11.08
N GLN A 114 -3.91 -1.78 11.66
CA GLN A 114 -4.17 -0.89 12.80
C GLN A 114 -3.17 -1.10 13.94
N HIS A 115 -2.63 -2.32 14.10
CA HIS A 115 -1.56 -2.64 15.04
C HIS A 115 -0.41 -1.61 15.00
N TYR A 116 -0.01 -1.18 13.80
CA TYR A 116 1.11 -0.26 13.60
C TYR A 116 0.80 1.20 13.91
N LEU A 117 -0.48 1.57 13.99
CA LEU A 117 -0.93 2.94 14.26
C LEU A 117 -1.28 3.16 15.74
N SER A 118 -1.32 2.09 16.53
CA SER A 118 -1.70 2.10 17.94
C SER A 118 -0.50 1.96 18.89
N GLN A 119 0.73 1.87 18.35
CA GLN A 119 1.98 1.90 19.12
C GLN A 119 2.45 3.34 19.36
#